data_AF-A0A843HM48-F1
#
_entry.id   AF-A0A843HM48-F1
#
_cell.length_a   1.000
_cell.length_b   1.000
_cell.length_c   1.000
_cell.angle_alpha   90.00
_cell.angle_beta   90.00
_cell.angle_gamma   90.00
#
_symmetry.space_group_name_H-M   'P 1'
#
loop_
_entity.id
_entity.type
_entity.pdbx_description
1 polymer ?
#
loop_
_entity_poly.entity_id
_entity_poly.type
_entity_poly.pdbx_seq_one_letter_code
_entity_poly.pdbx_strand_id
1 'polypeptide(L)'
;MASNNEYDKIMGALDEDPNAEILERDKRMSECFRRVFSTDDGKKVLHQLLTDLRFYDECVTETDVALNNFAKFMIFKRLKCDNYRHMTNVLFDCNKK
;
A
#
# COMPACT_ATOMS: atom_id res chain seq x y z
N MET A 1 -1.88 25.03 -44.82
CA MET A 1 -0.94 25.70 -43.92
C MET A 1 -1.04 25.00 -42.57
N ALA A 2 -0.04 24.19 -42.23
CA ALA A 2 -0.03 23.46 -40.96
C ALA A 2 0.32 24.44 -39.84
N SER A 3 -0.67 24.81 -39.02
CA SER A 3 -0.40 25.43 -37.73
C SER A 3 0.10 24.34 -36.80
N ASN A 4 1.42 24.10 -36.80
CA ASN A 4 2.09 23.34 -35.74
C ASN A 4 2.09 24.23 -34.51
N ASN A 5 0.97 24.26 -33.81
CA ASN A 5 0.75 25.17 -32.72
C ASN A 5 1.56 24.66 -31.52
N GLU A 6 2.70 25.30 -31.27
CA GLU A 6 3.54 25.07 -30.09
C GLU A 6 2.71 25.20 -28.80
N TYR A 7 1.62 25.98 -28.85
CA TYR A 7 0.60 26.06 -27.81
C TYR A 7 -0.14 24.74 -27.52
N ASP A 8 -0.43 23.90 -28.52
CA ASP A 8 -1.11 22.60 -28.28
C ASP A 8 -0.17 21.62 -27.54
N LYS A 9 1.13 21.72 -27.79
CA LYS A 9 2.16 20.98 -27.04
C LYS A 9 2.32 21.49 -25.61
N ILE A 10 2.28 22.81 -25.41
CA ILE A 10 2.41 23.43 -24.09
C ILE A 10 1.16 23.17 -23.23
N MET A 11 -0.04 23.21 -23.80
CA MET A 11 -1.30 22.92 -23.10
C MET A 11 -1.39 21.45 -22.69
N GLY A 12 -0.95 20.51 -23.54
CA GLY A 12 -0.88 19.09 -23.17
C GLY A 12 0.12 18.77 -22.04
N ALA A 13 1.15 19.61 -21.85
CA ALA A 13 2.15 19.45 -20.78
C ALA A 13 1.73 20.11 -19.45
N LEU A 14 0.72 21.00 -19.46
CA LEU A 14 0.21 21.68 -18.27
C LEU A 14 -0.98 20.94 -17.61
N ASP A 15 -1.51 19.92 -18.28
CA ASP A 15 -2.57 19.03 -17.77
C ASP A 15 -2.02 17.84 -16.96
N GLU A 16 -0.69 17.66 -16.91
CA GLU A 16 -0.06 16.67 -16.05
C GLU A 16 -0.07 17.19 -14.60
N ASP A 17 -1.20 16.99 -13.90
CA ASP A 17 -1.26 17.17 -12.45
C ASP A 17 -0.18 16.25 -11.83
N PRO A 18 0.89 16.79 -11.22
CA PRO A 18 1.94 15.97 -10.62
C PRO A 18 1.40 15.04 -9.53
N ASN A 19 0.20 15.31 -9.00
CA ASN A 19 -0.47 14.40 -8.07
C ASN A 19 -1.09 13.18 -8.76
N ALA A 20 -1.45 13.26 -10.05
CA ALA A 20 -2.05 12.15 -10.79
C ALA A 20 -1.06 11.00 -10.96
N GLU A 21 0.21 11.28 -11.27
CA GLU A 21 1.25 10.27 -11.38
C GLU A 21 1.53 9.58 -10.03
N ILE A 22 1.54 10.37 -8.94
CA ILE A 22 1.72 9.87 -7.57
C ILE A 22 0.55 8.95 -7.17
N LEU A 23 -0.69 9.36 -7.46
CA LEU A 23 -1.90 8.58 -7.21
C LEU A 23 -1.89 7.26 -7.97
N GLU A 24 -1.47 7.28 -9.24
CA GLU A 24 -1.42 6.08 -10.06
C GLU A 24 -0.31 5.12 -9.61
N ARG A 25 0.84 5.66 -9.22
CA ARG A 25 1.92 4.87 -8.59
C ARG A 25 1.45 4.22 -7.29
N ASP A 26 0.75 4.96 -6.43
CA ASP A 26 0.23 4.43 -5.17
C ASP A 26 -0.84 3.35 -5.39
N LYS A 27 -1.68 3.52 -6.41
CA LYS A 27 -2.67 2.52 -6.81
C LYS A 27 -2.00 1.22 -7.29
N ARG A 28 -1.04 1.32 -8.20
CA ARG A 28 -0.26 0.17 -8.70
C ARG A 28 0.47 -0.55 -7.57
N MET A 29 1.06 0.20 -6.65
CA MET A 29 1.73 -0.38 -5.48
C MET A 29 0.74 -1.17 -4.62
N SER A 30 -0.44 -0.61 -4.36
CA SER A 30 -1.49 -1.28 -3.57
C SER A 30 -2.00 -2.55 -4.24
N GLU A 31 -2.14 -2.54 -5.57
CA GLU A 31 -2.52 -3.72 -6.35
C GLU A 31 -1.45 -4.82 -6.28
N CYS A 32 -0.17 -4.45 -6.35
CA CYS A 32 0.94 -5.39 -6.15
C CYS A 32 0.93 -6.01 -4.76
N PHE A 33 0.78 -5.19 -3.71
CA PHE A 33 0.70 -5.67 -2.32
C PHE A 33 -0.45 -6.66 -2.15
N ARG A 34 -1.65 -6.30 -2.61
CA ARG A 34 -2.82 -7.19 -2.55
C ARG A 34 -2.59 -8.50 -3.30
N ARG A 35 -1.98 -8.45 -4.48
CA ARG A 35 -1.73 -9.66 -5.30
C ARG A 35 -0.71 -10.59 -4.65
N VAL A 36 0.35 -10.06 -4.06
CA VAL A 36 1.39 -10.87 -3.41
C VAL A 36 0.89 -11.44 -2.10
N PHE A 37 0.33 -10.59 -1.23
CA PHE A 37 -0.08 -10.96 0.12
C PHE A 37 -1.46 -11.62 0.22
N SER A 38 -2.17 -11.83 -0.90
CA SER A 38 -3.36 -12.69 -0.94
C SER A 38 -3.03 -14.18 -1.05
N THR A 39 -1.82 -14.53 -1.48
CA THR A 39 -1.34 -15.91 -1.56
C THR A 39 -0.99 -16.46 -0.18
N ASP A 40 -1.07 -17.78 0.02
CA ASP A 40 -0.79 -18.38 1.33
C ASP A 40 0.65 -18.13 1.81
N ASP A 41 1.64 -18.22 0.92
CA ASP A 41 3.03 -17.91 1.27
C ASP A 41 3.22 -16.40 1.47
N GLY A 42 2.54 -15.57 0.68
CA GLY A 42 2.50 -14.14 0.89
C GLY A 42 1.97 -13.79 2.29
N LYS A 43 0.88 -14.42 2.73
CA LYS A 43 0.31 -14.21 4.08
C LYS A 43 1.29 -14.59 5.19
N LYS A 44 2.03 -15.69 5.04
CA LYS A 44 3.10 -16.07 5.99
C LYS A 44 4.21 -15.02 6.06
N VAL A 45 4.66 -14.53 4.91
CA VAL A 45 5.68 -13.47 4.83
C VAL A 45 5.16 -12.16 5.43
N LEU A 46 3.91 -11.79 5.14
CA LEU A 46 3.27 -10.62 5.72
C LEU A 46 3.18 -10.74 7.25
N HIS A 47 2.80 -11.91 7.76
CA HIS A 47 2.75 -12.17 9.19
C HIS A 47 4.12 -11.95 9.84
N GLN A 48 5.19 -12.51 9.26
CA GLN A 48 6.56 -12.29 9.77
C GLN A 48 6.96 -10.81 9.74
N LEU A 49 6.68 -10.10 8.63
CA LEU A 49 6.91 -8.66 8.52
C LEU A 49 6.20 -7.86 9.61
N LEU A 50 4.96 -8.20 9.94
CA LEU A 50 4.20 -7.53 10.99
C LEU A 50 4.74 -7.86 12.38
N THR A 51 5.21 -9.08 12.61
CA THR A 51 5.91 -9.46 13.84
C THR A 51 7.18 -8.63 14.02
N ASP A 52 8.02 -8.53 12.98
CA ASP A 52 9.27 -7.75 13.03
C ASP A 52 9.01 -6.25 13.26
N LEU A 53 7.86 -5.76 12.80
CA LEU A 53 7.41 -4.38 13.01
C LEU A 53 6.60 -4.17 14.29
N ARG A 54 6.63 -5.13 15.23
CA ARG A 54 5.99 -5.02 16.55
C ARG A 54 4.49 -4.79 16.46
N PHE A 55 3.83 -5.24 15.38
CA PHE A 55 2.41 -4.99 15.14
C PHE A 55 1.53 -5.60 16.24
N TYR A 56 1.91 -6.78 16.74
CA TYR A 56 1.17 -7.55 17.74
C TYR A 56 1.63 -7.26 19.19
N ASP A 57 2.70 -6.49 19.36
CA ASP A 57 3.37 -6.32 20.64
C ASP A 57 2.99 -4.99 21.31
N GLU A 58 3.14 -4.95 22.64
CA GLU A 58 3.10 -3.69 23.38
C GLU A 58 4.34 -2.85 23.04
N CYS A 59 4.09 -1.58 22.69
CA CYS A 59 5.15 -0.65 22.33
C CYS A 59 5.64 0.08 23.59
N VAL A 60 6.88 -0.19 24.00
CA VAL A 60 7.46 0.37 25.24
C VAL A 60 8.36 1.57 24.93
N THR A 61 9.01 1.56 23.76
CA THR A 61 9.92 2.63 23.32
C THR A 61 9.34 3.43 22.16
N GLU A 62 9.86 4.63 21.93
CA GLU A 62 9.50 5.43 20.74
C GLU A 62 9.81 4.68 19.43
N THR A 63 10.90 3.91 19.41
CA THR A 63 11.26 3.06 18.28
C THR A 63 10.19 2.00 18.02
N ASP A 64 9.69 1.33 19.06
CA ASP A 64 8.60 0.36 18.91
C ASP A 64 7.35 1.01 18.33
N VAL A 65 7.00 2.21 18.82
CA VAL A 65 5.86 2.97 18.33
C VAL A 65 6.02 3.33 16.86
N ALA A 66 7.21 3.74 16.43
CA ALA A 66 7.49 4.06 15.03
C ALA A 66 7.33 2.84 14.12
N LEU A 67 7.86 1.69 14.52
CA LEU A 67 7.73 0.42 13.79
C LEU A 67 6.26 -0.02 13.71
N ASN A 68 5.54 0.03 14.83
CA ASN A 68 4.14 -0.35 14.90
C ASN A 68 3.25 0.56 14.03
N ASN A 69 3.52 1.87 14.03
CA ASN A 69 2.83 2.83 13.16
C ASN A 69 3.12 2.57 11.68
N PHE A 70 4.35 2.18 11.35
CA PHE A 70 4.69 1.79 9.98
C PHE A 70 3.97 0.51 9.54
N ALA A 71 3.85 -0.50 10.42
CA ALA A 71 3.06 -1.70 10.15
C ALA A 71 1.58 -1.35 9.87
N LYS A 72 0.98 -0.51 10.72
CA LYS A 72 -0.39 0.00 10.52
C LYS A 72 -0.52 0.71 9.19
N PHE A 73 0.43 1.59 8.85
CA PHE A 73 0.45 2.26 7.55
C PHE A 73 0.49 1.26 6.38
N MET A 74 1.30 0.20 6.44
CA MET A 74 1.30 -0.83 5.40
C MET A 74 -0.06 -1.51 5.26
N ILE A 75 -0.70 -1.89 6.36
CA ILE A 75 -2.02 -2.52 6.32
C ILE A 75 -3.09 -1.59 5.74
N PHE A 76 -3.20 -0.37 6.27
CA PHE A 76 -4.27 0.55 5.86
C PHE A 76 -4.03 1.13 4.46
N LYS A 77 -2.81 1.61 4.17
CA LYS A 77 -2.51 2.32 2.93
C LYS A 77 -2.27 1.35 1.76
N ARG A 78 -1.56 0.23 1.98
CA ARG A 78 -1.12 -0.65 0.89
C ARG A 78 -2.06 -1.83 0.65
N LEU A 79 -2.67 -2.38 1.70
CA LEU A 79 -3.63 -3.48 1.55
C LEU A 79 -5.08 -3.00 1.44
N LYS A 80 -5.34 -1.69 1.58
CA LYS A 80 -6.69 -1.10 1.61
C LYS A 80 -7.60 -1.85 2.58
N CYS A 81 -7.04 -2.20 3.74
CA CYS A 81 -7.76 -2.88 4.80
C CYS A 81 -8.50 -1.83 5.62
N ASP A 82 -9.61 -1.34 5.08
CA ASP A 82 -10.36 -0.23 5.67
C ASP A 82 -11.13 -0.65 6.95
N ASN A 83 -11.11 -1.94 7.29
CA ASN A 83 -11.78 -2.51 8.44
C ASN A 83 -11.00 -3.70 9.05
N TYR A 84 -10.97 -3.78 10.39
CA TYR A 84 -10.38 -4.88 11.16
C TYR A 84 -10.86 -6.28 10.73
N ARG A 85 -12.09 -6.37 10.18
CA ARG A 85 -12.66 -7.61 9.65
C ARG A 85 -12.01 -8.09 8.34
N HIS A 86 -11.57 -7.17 7.49
CA HIS A 86 -10.79 -7.52 6.30
C HIS A 86 -9.38 -7.94 6.68
N MET A 87 -8.83 -7.31 7.73
CA MET A 87 -7.50 -7.63 8.26
C MET A 87 -7.45 -9.08 8.76
N THR A 88 -8.53 -9.59 9.34
CA THR A 88 -8.61 -10.97 9.80
C THR A 88 -8.61 -11.99 8.65
N ASN A 89 -9.30 -11.71 7.55
CA ASN A 89 -9.28 -12.57 6.36
C ASN A 89 -7.93 -12.53 5.62
N VAL A 90 -7.25 -11.37 5.63
CA VAL A 90 -5.91 -11.25 5.05
C VAL A 90 -4.88 -11.99 5.90
N LEU A 91 -4.95 -11.89 7.23
CA LEU A 91 -3.91 -12.41 8.13
C LEU A 91 -4.16 -13.83 8.63
N PHE A 92 -5.42 -14.29 8.75
CA PHE A 92 -5.75 -15.51 9.49
C PHE A 92 -6.58 -16.55 8.72
N ASP A 93 -6.96 -16.32 7.45
CA ASP A 93 -7.61 -17.35 6.63
C ASP A 93 -6.70 -18.53 6.25
N CYS A 94 -5.43 -18.54 6.68
CA CYS A 94 -4.51 -19.66 6.49
C CYS A 94 -4.81 -20.91 7.36
N ASN A 95 -5.91 -20.93 8.13
CA ASN A 95 -6.18 -22.00 9.11
C ASN A 95 -7.50 -22.75 8.96
N LYS A 96 -8.10 -22.76 7.77
CA LYS A 96 -9.14 -23.76 7.46
C LYS A 96 -8.54 -24.90 6.65
N LYS A 97 -8.08 -25.91 7.40
CA LYS A 97 -7.85 -27.28 6.91
C LYS A 97 -9.11 -27.84 6.25
#